data_AF-H7FVY6-F1
#
_entry.id   AF-H7FVY6-F1
#
_cell.length_a   1.000
_cell.length_b   1.000
_cell.length_c   1.000
_cell.angle_alpha   90.00
_cell.angle_beta   90.00
_cell.angle_gamma   90.00
#
_symmetry.space_group_name_H-M   'P 1'
#
loop_
_entity.id
_entity.type
_entity.pdbx_description
1 polymer ?
#
loop_
_entity_poly.entity_id
_entity_poly.type
_entity_poly.pdbx_seq_one_letter_code
_entity_poly.pdbx_strand_id
1 'polypeptide(L)'
;MKKIYLIIVLFVGFVNYAQQDAQYTQYMYNTMSVNPAYAGSRGVLSLTALHRSQWVGLDGAPKTQTFNVNAPVSDRIGLGLSVVNDKIGPTSETFFDAMFSYTIETSANGKLSFGVKGGLNLLSIDFNQLSRYQNEPTMLENNLNNKMSPNIGAGIYYHSDKFYAGVSVPNILETKYFDDESFSVAKENMNFYFITGYVFDLSPTLKLKPAILTKIVAGAPLQLDVSANFIYNEKFTLGAAYRLDAAWSALAGFNIDRGIMVGFAYDKEITELGNTSFNDGSFEIVLRFELFNKYQKLFSPRYF
;
A
#
# COMPACT_ATOMS: atom_id res chain seq x y z
N MET A 1 -4.24 37.02 -31.27
CA MET A 1 -3.26 36.15 -30.58
C MET A 1 -2.97 36.53 -29.12
N LYS A 2 -3.61 37.56 -28.52
CA LYS A 2 -3.45 37.90 -27.08
C LYS A 2 -4.55 37.36 -26.16
N LYS A 3 -5.53 36.60 -26.67
CA LYS A 3 -6.67 36.05 -25.88
C LYS A 3 -6.53 34.56 -25.52
N ILE A 4 -5.49 33.87 -25.99
CA ILE A 4 -5.26 32.44 -25.69
C ILE A 4 -4.47 32.25 -24.38
N TYR A 5 -3.70 33.26 -23.95
CA TYR A 5 -2.91 33.19 -22.71
C TYR A 5 -3.75 33.35 -21.43
N LEU A 6 -4.96 33.92 -21.52
CA LEU A 6 -5.81 34.12 -20.34
C LEU A 6 -6.52 32.82 -19.88
N ILE A 7 -6.63 31.83 -20.76
CA ILE A 7 -7.26 30.52 -20.46
C ILE A 7 -6.25 29.56 -19.81
N ILE A 8 -4.94 29.76 -20.03
CA ILE A 8 -3.88 28.91 -19.46
C ILE A 8 -3.53 29.34 -18.01
N VAL A 9 -3.80 30.58 -17.63
CA VAL A 9 -3.52 31.10 -16.26
C VAL A 9 -4.62 30.75 -15.25
N LEU A 10 -5.78 30.27 -15.70
CA LEU A 10 -6.89 29.84 -14.83
C LEU A 10 -6.79 28.39 -14.35
N PHE A 11 -5.73 27.66 -14.72
CA PHE A 11 -5.45 26.29 -14.24
C PHE A 11 -4.41 26.22 -13.11
N VAL A 12 -4.07 27.35 -12.47
CA VAL A 12 -3.37 27.34 -11.18
C VAL A 12 -4.40 27.10 -10.08
N GLY A 13 -5.05 25.93 -10.16
CA GLY A 13 -5.92 25.42 -9.11
C GLY A 13 -5.05 24.93 -7.96
N PHE A 14 -5.28 25.51 -6.79
CA PHE A 14 -4.73 25.12 -5.50
C PHE A 14 -4.57 23.59 -5.37
N VAL A 15 -3.32 23.14 -5.29
CA VAL A 15 -2.98 21.75 -4.96
C VAL A 15 -3.38 21.53 -3.50
N ASN A 16 -4.61 21.07 -3.31
CA ASN A 16 -5.07 20.58 -2.02
C ASN A 16 -4.37 19.23 -1.79
N TYR A 17 -3.39 19.21 -0.90
CA TYR A 17 -2.79 17.98 -0.38
C TYR A 17 -3.79 17.32 0.57
N ALA A 18 -4.80 16.62 0.03
CA ALA A 18 -5.79 15.90 0.81
C ALA A 18 -5.58 14.38 0.67
N GLN A 19 -5.31 13.75 1.82
CA GLN A 19 -5.26 12.32 2.14
C GLN A 19 -4.53 11.38 1.16
N GLN A 20 -3.42 10.85 1.65
CA GLN A 20 -2.63 9.82 1.00
C GLN A 20 -2.82 8.51 1.75
N ASP A 21 -3.27 7.44 1.08
CA ASP A 21 -3.22 6.11 1.69
C ASP A 21 -1.80 5.83 2.20
N ALA A 22 -1.71 5.03 3.26
CA ALA A 22 -0.47 4.46 3.73
C ALA A 22 0.40 3.96 2.56
N GLN A 23 1.61 4.48 2.47
CA GLN A 23 2.60 4.07 1.49
C GLN A 23 3.46 2.93 2.04
N TYR A 24 3.81 1.98 1.17
CA TYR A 24 4.64 0.84 1.53
C TYR A 24 5.84 0.75 0.58
N THR A 25 7.05 0.63 1.13
CA THR A 25 8.25 0.37 0.32
C THR A 25 8.28 -1.07 -0.13
N GLN A 26 7.88 -1.98 0.76
CA GLN A 26 7.77 -3.41 0.47
C GLN A 26 6.39 -3.80 -0.06
N TYR A 27 5.86 -3.04 -1.03
CA TYR A 27 4.56 -3.31 -1.65
C TYR A 27 4.46 -4.74 -2.23
N MET A 28 5.58 -5.34 -2.63
CA MET A 28 5.64 -6.72 -3.13
C MET A 28 5.37 -7.79 -2.06
N TYR A 29 5.50 -7.45 -0.77
CA TYR A 29 5.14 -8.31 0.35
C TYR A 29 3.76 -7.96 0.94
N ASN A 30 3.20 -6.81 0.55
CA ASN A 30 1.89 -6.34 0.97
C ASN A 30 0.91 -6.11 -0.22
N THR A 31 0.96 -6.98 -1.23
CA THR A 31 0.15 -6.83 -2.46
C THR A 31 -1.36 -6.81 -2.18
N MET A 32 -1.80 -7.45 -1.10
CA MET A 32 -3.21 -7.50 -0.71
C MET A 32 -3.80 -6.12 -0.38
N SER A 33 -3.01 -5.22 0.22
CA SER A 33 -3.43 -3.83 0.47
C SER A 33 -3.58 -3.02 -0.83
N VAL A 34 -2.87 -3.43 -1.90
CA VAL A 34 -2.91 -2.76 -3.21
C VAL A 34 -4.00 -3.35 -4.10
N ASN A 35 -4.23 -4.66 -4.08
CA ASN A 35 -5.16 -5.34 -4.98
C ASN A 35 -5.91 -6.47 -4.26
N PRO A 36 -7.24 -6.36 -4.08
CA PRO A 36 -8.03 -7.38 -3.37
C PRO A 36 -8.08 -8.73 -4.13
N ALA A 37 -7.81 -8.74 -5.44
CA ALA A 37 -7.75 -9.98 -6.22
C ALA A 37 -6.54 -10.86 -5.88
N TYR A 38 -5.57 -10.33 -5.13
CA TYR A 38 -4.41 -11.07 -4.64
C TYR A 38 -4.76 -12.05 -3.50
N ALA A 39 -5.87 -11.88 -2.80
CA ALA A 39 -6.23 -12.73 -1.65
C ALA A 39 -6.19 -14.22 -2.03
N GLY A 40 -5.43 -15.03 -1.29
CA GLY A 40 -5.32 -16.47 -1.51
C GLY A 40 -4.40 -16.91 -2.67
N SER A 41 -3.82 -15.99 -3.43
CA SER A 41 -2.94 -16.28 -4.60
C SER A 41 -1.72 -17.13 -4.25
N ARG A 42 -1.16 -16.95 -3.04
CA ARG A 42 -0.01 -17.72 -2.52
C ARG A 42 -0.29 -19.21 -2.39
N GLY A 43 -1.55 -19.64 -2.35
CA GLY A 43 -1.91 -21.06 -2.25
C GLY A 43 -1.81 -21.66 -0.85
N VAL A 44 -1.52 -20.85 0.16
CA VAL A 44 -1.38 -21.25 1.58
C VAL A 44 -2.03 -20.20 2.47
N LEU A 45 -2.28 -20.53 3.75
CA LEU A 45 -2.66 -19.53 4.75
C LEU A 45 -1.45 -18.65 5.03
N SER A 46 -1.55 -17.37 4.70
CA SER A 46 -0.50 -16.37 4.86
C SER A 46 -0.94 -15.28 5.83
N LEU A 47 -0.14 -15.06 6.86
CA LEU A 47 -0.25 -13.94 7.79
C LEU A 47 0.88 -12.97 7.48
N THR A 48 0.59 -11.67 7.42
CA THR A 48 1.61 -10.65 7.18
C THR A 48 1.39 -9.49 8.14
N ALA A 49 2.41 -9.19 8.93
CA ALA A 49 2.47 -8.01 9.78
C ALA A 49 3.51 -7.06 9.19
N LEU A 50 3.17 -5.78 9.08
CA LEU A 50 4.08 -4.74 8.61
C LEU A 50 3.99 -3.56 9.56
N HIS A 51 5.15 -3.00 9.91
CA HIS A 51 5.23 -1.72 10.60
C HIS A 51 6.13 -0.78 9.82
N ARG A 52 5.66 0.45 9.62
CA ARG A 52 6.39 1.52 8.97
C ARG A 52 6.39 2.75 9.85
N SER A 53 7.56 3.32 10.08
CA SER A 53 7.74 4.63 10.69
C SER A 53 8.37 5.55 9.67
N GLN A 54 7.64 6.59 9.26
CA GLN A 54 8.11 7.55 8.25
C GLN A 54 8.73 8.76 8.91
N TRP A 55 9.72 9.35 8.23
CA TRP A 55 10.38 10.59 8.62
C TRP A 55 10.79 10.61 10.11
N VAL A 56 11.52 9.58 10.52
CA VAL A 56 11.97 9.43 11.92
C VAL A 56 12.75 10.66 12.33
N GLY A 57 12.46 11.20 13.52
CA GLY A 57 13.00 12.47 14.01
C GLY A 57 12.00 13.63 13.95
N LEU A 58 10.93 13.52 13.13
CA LEU A 58 9.83 14.48 13.10
C LEU A 58 8.70 14.09 14.06
N ASP A 59 8.29 15.04 14.90
CA ASP A 59 7.13 14.86 15.76
C ASP A 59 5.84 14.81 14.95
N GLY A 60 4.97 13.84 15.29
CA GLY A 60 3.73 13.59 14.56
C GLY A 60 3.91 12.93 13.19
N ALA A 61 5.11 12.47 12.84
CA ALA A 61 5.34 11.80 11.56
C ALA A 61 4.53 10.50 11.39
N PRO A 62 4.20 10.12 10.14
CA PRO A 62 3.36 8.96 9.87
C PRO A 62 3.88 7.66 10.47
N LYS A 63 3.00 6.92 11.14
CA LYS A 63 3.24 5.55 11.61
C LYS A 63 2.11 4.65 11.15
N THR A 64 2.47 3.64 10.37
CA THR A 64 1.51 2.69 9.81
C THR A 64 1.79 1.30 10.36
N GLN A 65 0.72 0.58 10.69
CA GLN A 65 0.74 -0.83 11.05
C GLN A 65 -0.27 -1.55 10.18
N THR A 66 0.13 -2.68 9.61
CA THR A 66 -0.73 -3.52 8.80
C THR A 66 -0.69 -4.93 9.35
N PHE A 67 -1.85 -5.54 9.47
CA PHE A 67 -1.99 -6.96 9.73
C PHE A 67 -2.94 -7.58 8.71
N ASN A 68 -2.44 -8.56 7.98
CA ASN A 68 -3.14 -9.25 6.93
C ASN A 68 -3.21 -10.74 7.21
N VAL A 69 -4.35 -11.35 6.92
CA VAL A 69 -4.53 -12.80 6.90
C VAL A 69 -5.25 -13.16 5.62
N ASN A 70 -4.72 -14.09 4.84
CA ASN A 70 -5.41 -14.58 3.65
C ASN A 70 -5.10 -16.04 3.36
N ALA A 71 -6.04 -16.72 2.71
CA ALA A 71 -5.90 -18.13 2.35
C ALA A 71 -6.76 -18.48 1.12
N PRO A 72 -6.34 -19.49 0.33
CA PRO A 72 -7.26 -20.16 -0.57
C PRO A 72 -8.21 -21.05 0.25
N VAL A 73 -9.52 -20.87 0.04
CA VAL A 73 -10.56 -21.72 0.64
C VAL A 73 -10.97 -22.82 -0.33
N SER A 74 -10.75 -22.61 -1.63
CA SER A 74 -10.85 -23.63 -2.68
C SER A 74 -9.83 -23.35 -3.78
N ASP A 75 -9.78 -24.19 -4.82
CA ASP A 75 -8.89 -23.98 -5.97
C ASP A 75 -9.14 -22.66 -6.70
N ARG A 76 -10.34 -22.11 -6.57
CA ARG A 76 -10.77 -20.87 -7.25
C ARG A 76 -11.15 -19.75 -6.30
N ILE A 77 -11.27 -19.98 -5.00
CA ILE A 77 -11.75 -18.97 -4.05
C ILE A 77 -10.64 -18.64 -3.06
N GLY A 78 -10.31 -17.36 -2.95
CA GLY A 78 -9.45 -16.81 -1.90
C GLY A 78 -10.23 -15.86 -1.00
N LEU A 79 -9.92 -15.89 0.30
CA LEU A 79 -10.43 -14.94 1.28
C LEU A 79 -9.27 -14.21 1.95
N GLY A 80 -9.49 -12.94 2.29
CA GLY A 80 -8.53 -12.11 3.00
C GLY A 80 -9.20 -11.19 4.02
N LEU A 81 -8.49 -10.92 5.11
CA LEU A 81 -8.80 -9.88 6.09
C LEU A 81 -7.58 -8.98 6.23
N SER A 82 -7.78 -7.67 6.24
CA SER A 82 -6.75 -6.67 6.45
C SER A 82 -7.19 -5.69 7.53
N VAL A 83 -6.28 -5.41 8.47
CA VAL A 83 -6.42 -4.31 9.42
C VAL A 83 -5.23 -3.39 9.21
N VAL A 84 -5.50 -2.13 8.88
CA VAL A 84 -4.47 -1.09 8.75
C VAL A 84 -4.77 -0.02 9.78
N ASN A 85 -3.81 0.27 10.64
CA ASN A 85 -3.85 1.43 11.52
C ASN A 85 -2.80 2.42 11.04
N ASP A 86 -3.23 3.62 10.65
CA ASP A 86 -2.36 4.68 10.19
C ASP A 86 -2.54 5.92 11.06
N LYS A 87 -1.43 6.45 11.58
CA LYS A 87 -1.42 7.63 12.43
C LYS A 87 -0.54 8.70 11.84
N ILE A 88 -1.10 9.88 11.60
CA ILE A 88 -0.39 11.05 11.05
C ILE A 88 -0.79 12.27 11.90
N GLY A 89 0.16 12.78 12.67
CA GLY A 89 -0.06 13.89 13.61
C GLY A 89 -1.26 13.62 14.54
N PRO A 90 -2.27 14.50 14.59
CA PRO A 90 -3.46 14.35 15.43
C PRO A 90 -4.47 13.33 14.88
N THR A 91 -4.27 12.83 13.67
CA THR A 91 -5.22 11.98 12.96
C THR A 91 -4.81 10.51 13.08
N SER A 92 -5.79 9.66 13.35
CA SER A 92 -5.67 8.21 13.32
C SER A 92 -6.79 7.63 12.48
N GLU A 93 -6.42 6.84 11.48
CA GLU A 93 -7.36 6.11 10.62
C GLU A 93 -7.15 4.61 10.81
N THR A 94 -8.24 3.86 10.98
CA THR A 94 -8.19 2.40 11.06
C THR A 94 -9.13 1.79 10.03
N PHE A 95 -8.54 1.01 9.12
CA PHE A 95 -9.26 0.30 8.06
C PHE A 95 -9.44 -1.15 8.47
N PHE A 96 -10.68 -1.63 8.40
CA PHE A 96 -11.02 -3.04 8.50
C PHE A 96 -11.56 -3.50 7.16
N ASP A 97 -10.80 -4.31 6.44
CA ASP A 97 -11.16 -4.78 5.10
C ASP A 97 -11.35 -6.30 5.08
N ALA A 98 -12.41 -6.73 4.43
CA ALA A 98 -12.64 -8.11 4.03
C ALA A 98 -12.58 -8.22 2.51
N MET A 99 -11.87 -9.24 2.02
CA MET A 99 -11.59 -9.43 0.61
C MET A 99 -12.03 -10.82 0.17
N PHE A 100 -12.61 -10.88 -1.02
CA PHE A 100 -12.98 -12.10 -1.70
C PHE A 100 -12.34 -12.08 -3.08
N SER A 101 -11.72 -13.19 -3.49
CA SER A 101 -11.18 -13.37 -4.83
C SER A 101 -11.75 -14.63 -5.49
N TYR A 102 -12.02 -14.53 -6.79
CA TYR A 102 -12.38 -15.65 -7.65
C TYR A 102 -11.36 -15.80 -8.77
N THR A 103 -10.74 -16.97 -8.88
CA THR A 103 -9.65 -17.27 -9.81
C THR A 103 -10.11 -18.17 -10.93
N ILE A 104 -9.83 -17.74 -12.16
CA ILE A 104 -10.00 -18.50 -13.39
C ILE A 104 -8.62 -18.97 -13.85
N GLU A 105 -8.46 -20.26 -14.06
CA GLU A 105 -7.26 -20.83 -14.65
C GLU A 105 -7.27 -20.57 -16.16
N THR A 106 -6.32 -19.76 -16.65
CA THR A 106 -6.20 -19.43 -18.07
C THR A 106 -5.29 -20.40 -18.82
N SER A 107 -4.39 -21.07 -18.10
CA SER A 107 -3.49 -22.12 -18.62
C SER A 107 -2.98 -22.99 -17.45
N ALA A 108 -2.15 -23.99 -17.73
CA ALA A 108 -1.58 -24.86 -16.68
C ALA A 108 -0.87 -24.09 -15.56
N ASN A 109 -0.25 -22.96 -15.90
CA ASN A 109 0.53 -22.14 -14.96
C ASN A 109 0.00 -20.71 -14.85
N GLY A 110 -1.08 -20.35 -15.56
CA GLY A 110 -1.62 -18.99 -15.62
C GLY A 110 -2.96 -18.88 -14.88
N LYS A 111 -3.06 -17.89 -14.01
CA LYS A 111 -4.24 -17.65 -13.17
C LYS A 111 -4.67 -16.19 -13.26
N LEU A 112 -5.94 -15.97 -13.55
CA LEU A 112 -6.57 -14.66 -13.58
C LEU A 112 -7.61 -14.57 -12.46
N SER A 113 -7.36 -13.71 -11.49
CA SER A 113 -8.20 -13.51 -10.31
C SER A 113 -8.94 -12.19 -10.40
N PHE A 114 -10.21 -12.22 -10.00
CA PHE A 114 -11.08 -11.06 -9.82
C PHE A 114 -11.35 -10.92 -8.33
N GLY A 115 -11.16 -9.72 -7.80
CA GLY A 115 -11.27 -9.46 -6.37
C GLY A 115 -12.25 -8.35 -6.08
N VAL A 116 -12.97 -8.50 -4.99
CA VAL A 116 -13.78 -7.45 -4.38
C VAL A 116 -13.37 -7.28 -2.93
N LYS A 117 -13.49 -6.04 -2.45
CA LYS A 117 -13.21 -5.63 -1.08
C LYS A 117 -14.45 -4.97 -0.52
N GLY A 118 -14.81 -5.30 0.71
CA GLY A 118 -15.71 -4.51 1.54
C GLY A 118 -14.98 -4.09 2.80
N GLY A 119 -15.08 -2.82 3.19
CA GLY A 119 -14.32 -2.28 4.29
C GLY A 119 -15.04 -1.21 5.09
N LEU A 120 -14.52 -0.97 6.30
CA LEU A 120 -14.93 0.11 7.19
C LEU A 120 -13.68 0.90 7.58
N ASN A 121 -13.69 2.21 7.30
CA ASN A 121 -12.67 3.15 7.80
C ASN A 121 -13.22 3.85 9.06
N LEU A 122 -12.41 3.87 10.12
CA LEU A 122 -12.67 4.60 11.36
C LEU A 122 -11.68 5.75 11.47
N LEU A 123 -12.17 6.98 11.35
CA LEU A 123 -11.40 8.20 11.50
C LEU A 123 -11.53 8.74 12.93
N SER A 124 -10.39 9.04 13.56
CA SER A 124 -10.31 9.81 14.79
C SER A 124 -9.35 10.99 14.65
N ILE A 125 -9.74 12.16 15.15
CA ILE A 125 -8.94 13.39 15.14
C ILE A 125 -8.93 13.98 16.55
N ASP A 126 -7.74 14.09 17.13
CA ASP A 126 -7.51 14.74 18.41
C ASP A 126 -7.09 16.21 18.22
N PHE A 127 -8.06 17.12 18.28
CA PHE A 127 -7.83 18.55 18.07
C PHE A 127 -7.00 19.18 19.21
N ASN A 128 -6.85 18.52 20.36
CA ASN A 128 -6.00 19.01 21.45
C ASN A 128 -4.51 19.01 21.11
N GLN A 129 -4.09 18.22 20.11
CA GLN A 129 -2.71 18.17 19.64
C GLN A 129 -2.38 19.28 18.63
N LEU A 130 -3.37 20.07 18.20
CA LEU A 130 -3.18 21.19 17.28
C LEU A 130 -2.79 22.46 18.04
N SER A 131 -1.78 23.18 17.54
CA SER A 131 -1.44 24.51 18.04
C SER A 131 -2.55 25.49 17.66
N ARG A 132 -3.30 25.97 18.65
CA ARG A 132 -4.43 26.89 18.45
C ARG A 132 -3.91 28.32 18.26
N TYR A 133 -4.32 28.98 17.19
CA TYR A 133 -4.24 30.44 17.12
C TYR A 133 -5.45 31.05 17.85
N GLN A 134 -5.21 32.10 18.65
CA GLN A 134 -6.28 32.85 19.30
C GLN A 134 -7.21 33.42 18.22
N ASN A 135 -8.48 32.98 18.23
CA ASN A 135 -9.63 33.34 17.36
C ASN A 135 -10.11 32.29 16.33
N GLU A 136 -9.69 31.03 16.39
CA GLU A 136 -10.29 29.97 15.57
C GLU A 136 -11.69 29.52 16.07
N PRO A 137 -12.64 29.22 15.17
CA PRO A 137 -14.03 28.90 15.52
C PRO A 137 -14.18 27.66 16.43
N THR A 138 -15.27 27.65 17.21
CA THR A 138 -15.63 26.62 18.20
C THR A 138 -15.85 25.20 17.64
N MET A 139 -15.85 25.03 16.31
CA MET A 139 -15.99 23.71 15.66
C MET A 139 -14.77 22.79 15.88
N LEU A 140 -13.64 23.35 16.32
CA LEU A 140 -12.43 22.60 16.71
C LEU A 140 -12.42 22.18 18.19
N GLU A 141 -13.54 22.34 18.92
CA GLU A 141 -13.61 22.07 20.36
C GLU A 141 -13.86 20.60 20.72
N ASN A 142 -14.39 19.81 19.79
CA ASN A 142 -14.75 18.42 20.06
C ASN A 142 -13.95 17.46 19.20
N ASN A 143 -13.16 16.60 19.84
CA ASN A 143 -12.46 15.50 19.18
C ASN A 143 -13.45 14.66 18.35
N LEU A 144 -13.06 14.36 17.12
CA LEU A 144 -13.76 13.38 16.31
C LEU A 144 -13.26 12.01 16.74
N ASN A 145 -14.16 11.18 17.25
CA ASN A 145 -13.82 9.84 17.72
C ASN A 145 -14.57 8.80 16.88
N ASN A 146 -13.82 7.94 16.19
CA ASN A 146 -14.32 6.78 15.45
C ASN A 146 -15.45 7.10 14.46
N LYS A 147 -15.32 8.18 13.68
CA LYS A 147 -16.24 8.46 12.58
C LYS A 147 -16.10 7.35 11.54
N MET A 148 -17.16 6.57 11.39
CA MET A 148 -17.17 5.39 10.53
C MET A 148 -17.63 5.73 9.11
N SER A 149 -16.90 5.21 8.13
CA SER A 149 -17.23 5.33 6.71
C SER A 149 -17.01 4.00 6.00
N PRO A 150 -18.03 3.45 5.33
CA PRO A 150 -17.86 2.23 4.55
C PRO A 150 -17.06 2.51 3.28
N ASN A 151 -16.35 1.50 2.80
CA ASN A 151 -15.71 1.52 1.49
C ASN A 151 -15.87 0.18 0.78
N ILE A 152 -15.79 0.22 -0.55
CA ILE A 152 -15.73 -0.97 -1.39
C ILE A 152 -14.60 -0.84 -2.39
N GLY A 153 -14.03 -1.96 -2.80
CA GLY A 153 -12.93 -2.00 -3.76
C GLY A 153 -13.07 -3.14 -4.74
N ALA A 154 -12.34 -3.02 -5.84
CA ALA A 154 -12.27 -4.06 -6.87
C ALA A 154 -10.87 -4.17 -7.43
N GLY A 155 -10.53 -5.35 -7.95
CA GLY A 155 -9.25 -5.57 -8.61
C GLY A 155 -9.28 -6.76 -9.55
N ILE A 156 -8.33 -6.75 -10.48
CA ILE A 156 -8.00 -7.86 -11.37
C ILE A 156 -6.52 -8.13 -11.16
N TYR A 157 -6.16 -9.41 -11.01
CA TYR A 157 -4.79 -9.82 -10.80
C TYR A 157 -4.49 -11.07 -11.62
N TYR A 158 -3.54 -10.96 -12.53
CA TYR A 158 -3.01 -12.07 -13.30
C TYR A 158 -1.66 -12.48 -12.73
N HIS A 159 -1.45 -13.79 -12.56
CA HIS A 159 -0.15 -14.30 -12.19
C HIS A 159 0.15 -15.66 -12.82
N SER A 160 1.44 -15.92 -12.94
CA SER A 160 2.05 -17.19 -13.36
C SER A 160 3.24 -17.51 -12.46
N ASP A 161 4.03 -18.54 -12.80
CA ASP A 161 5.21 -18.90 -12.01
C ASP A 161 6.27 -17.79 -11.93
N LYS A 162 6.38 -16.95 -12.98
CA LYS A 162 7.44 -15.93 -13.09
C LYS A 162 6.92 -14.51 -13.31
N PHE A 163 5.68 -14.32 -13.71
CA PHE A 163 5.13 -13.00 -14.04
C PHE A 163 3.85 -12.73 -13.29
N TYR A 164 3.63 -11.47 -12.92
CA TYR A 164 2.34 -10.99 -12.45
C TYR A 164 2.05 -9.57 -12.94
N ALA A 165 0.77 -9.27 -13.07
CA ALA A 165 0.26 -7.93 -13.29
C ALA A 165 -1.12 -7.79 -12.66
N GLY A 166 -1.44 -6.61 -12.16
CA GLY A 166 -2.74 -6.33 -11.60
C GLY A 166 -3.13 -4.87 -11.73
N VAL A 167 -4.44 -4.65 -11.80
CA VAL A 167 -5.07 -3.33 -11.72
C VAL A 167 -6.12 -3.36 -10.64
N SER A 168 -6.27 -2.26 -9.90
CA SER A 168 -7.23 -2.21 -8.80
C SER A 168 -7.62 -0.79 -8.45
N VAL A 169 -8.79 -0.70 -7.83
CA VAL A 169 -9.26 0.46 -7.09
C VAL A 169 -9.68 -0.05 -5.71
N PRO A 170 -8.78 -0.01 -4.70
CA PRO A 170 -9.05 -0.58 -3.38
C PRO A 170 -10.15 0.16 -2.63
N ASN A 171 -10.28 1.47 -2.84
CA ASN A 171 -11.27 2.34 -2.23
C ASN A 171 -11.99 3.12 -3.32
N ILE A 172 -13.28 2.82 -3.55
CA ILE A 172 -14.12 3.44 -4.57
C ILE A 172 -14.98 4.56 -3.97
N LEU A 173 -15.44 4.39 -2.73
CA LEU A 173 -16.31 5.37 -2.10
C LEU A 173 -15.48 6.55 -1.60
N GLU A 174 -15.86 7.75 -2.05
CA GLU A 174 -15.29 9.00 -1.56
C GLU A 174 -16.00 9.37 -0.25
N THR A 175 -15.26 9.41 0.86
CA THR A 175 -15.81 9.87 2.13
C THR A 175 -15.58 11.36 2.27
N LYS A 176 -16.66 12.13 2.48
CA LYS A 176 -16.57 13.54 2.91
C LYS A 176 -16.70 13.60 4.43
N TYR A 177 -15.66 14.07 5.11
CA TYR A 177 -15.68 14.12 6.58
C TYR A 177 -16.30 15.41 7.15
N PHE A 178 -16.48 16.46 6.35
CA PHE A 178 -17.05 17.75 6.77
C PHE A 178 -18.15 18.21 5.78
N ASP A 179 -19.27 18.72 6.31
CA ASP A 179 -20.36 19.32 5.50
C ASP A 179 -19.97 20.72 5.01
N ASP A 180 -20.55 21.12 3.87
CA ASP A 180 -20.19 22.22 2.95
C ASP A 180 -20.11 23.66 3.54
N GLU A 181 -20.20 23.86 4.86
CA GLU A 181 -20.13 25.20 5.50
C GLU A 181 -18.87 25.46 6.35
N SER A 182 -17.91 24.53 6.39
CA SER A 182 -16.68 24.69 7.18
C SER A 182 -15.42 24.45 6.35
N PHE A 183 -14.38 25.24 6.61
CA PHE A 183 -13.08 25.17 5.92
C PHE A 183 -12.57 23.72 5.77
N SER A 184 -12.22 23.35 4.53
CA SER A 184 -11.57 22.09 4.12
C SER A 184 -12.41 20.80 4.30
N VAL A 185 -13.10 20.40 3.23
CA VAL A 185 -13.65 19.03 3.08
C VAL A 185 -12.48 18.06 2.87
N ALA A 186 -12.14 17.26 3.88
CA ALA A 186 -11.32 16.07 3.68
C ALA A 186 -12.12 15.09 2.81
N LYS A 187 -11.63 14.89 1.58
CA LYS A 187 -12.22 14.02 0.56
C LYS A 187 -11.20 12.93 0.24
N GLU A 188 -11.55 11.68 0.53
CA GLU A 188 -10.76 10.53 0.07
C GLU A 188 -11.03 10.33 -1.43
N ASN A 189 -10.02 10.51 -2.29
CA ASN A 189 -10.15 10.32 -3.73
C ASN A 189 -9.91 8.85 -4.11
N MET A 190 -10.54 8.41 -5.22
CA MET A 190 -10.30 7.08 -5.77
C MET A 190 -8.83 6.93 -6.20
N ASN A 191 -8.16 5.93 -5.63
CA ASN A 191 -6.78 5.58 -5.93
C ASN A 191 -6.75 4.39 -6.90
N PHE A 192 -6.31 4.64 -8.13
CA PHE A 192 -6.10 3.60 -9.13
C PHE A 192 -4.68 3.06 -9.03
N TYR A 193 -4.55 1.74 -8.89
CA TYR A 193 -3.27 1.06 -8.80
C TYR A 193 -3.03 0.18 -10.02
N PHE A 194 -1.80 0.20 -10.51
CA PHE A 194 -1.25 -0.80 -11.42
C PHE A 194 0.01 -1.38 -10.78
N ILE A 195 0.10 -2.70 -10.72
CA ILE A 195 1.27 -3.41 -10.18
C ILE A 195 1.72 -4.48 -11.16
N THR A 196 3.02 -4.63 -11.36
CA THR A 196 3.56 -5.72 -12.18
C THR A 196 4.97 -6.08 -11.76
N GLY A 197 5.43 -7.27 -12.15
CA GLY A 197 6.81 -7.68 -12.01
C GLY A 197 7.07 -9.04 -12.63
N TYR A 198 8.35 -9.37 -12.73
CA TYR A 198 8.83 -10.59 -13.36
C TYR A 198 9.98 -11.18 -12.54
N VAL A 199 10.17 -12.50 -12.59
CA VAL A 199 11.29 -13.21 -11.97
C VAL A 199 12.19 -13.79 -13.05
N PHE A 200 13.37 -13.21 -13.18
CA PHE A 200 14.43 -13.71 -14.05
C PHE A 200 15.33 -14.67 -13.28
N ASP A 201 15.53 -15.89 -13.80
CA ASP A 201 16.54 -16.81 -13.28
C ASP A 201 17.88 -16.44 -13.91
N LEU A 202 18.76 -15.77 -13.15
CA LEU A 202 20.09 -15.39 -13.63
C LEU A 202 21.07 -16.57 -13.52
N SER A 203 20.88 -17.41 -12.50
CA SER A 203 21.59 -18.67 -12.30
C SER A 203 20.70 -19.63 -11.49
N PRO A 204 21.10 -20.89 -11.28
CA PRO A 204 20.36 -21.82 -10.41
C PRO A 204 20.17 -21.33 -8.97
N THR A 205 21.01 -20.40 -8.51
CA THR A 205 21.03 -19.88 -7.14
C THR A 205 20.65 -18.41 -7.04
N LEU A 206 20.64 -17.66 -8.14
CA LEU A 206 20.39 -16.22 -8.14
C LEU A 206 19.24 -15.86 -9.08
N LYS A 207 18.24 -15.16 -8.53
CA LYS A 207 17.09 -14.66 -9.27
C LYS A 207 17.00 -13.15 -9.14
N LEU A 208 16.51 -12.48 -10.17
CA LEU A 208 16.27 -11.05 -10.19
C LEU A 208 14.77 -10.80 -10.36
N LYS A 209 14.18 -10.06 -9.42
CA LYS A 209 12.76 -9.73 -9.37
C LYS A 209 12.58 -8.21 -9.45
N PRO A 210 12.52 -7.63 -10.68
CA PRO A 210 12.05 -6.27 -10.86
C PRO A 210 10.53 -6.20 -10.66
N ALA A 211 10.08 -5.09 -10.10
CA ALA A 211 8.66 -4.80 -9.94
C ALA A 211 8.41 -3.30 -10.11
N ILE A 212 7.19 -2.98 -10.53
CA ILE A 212 6.68 -1.63 -10.70
C ILE A 212 5.34 -1.55 -9.97
N LEU A 213 5.14 -0.46 -9.24
CA LEU A 213 3.85 -0.05 -8.69
C LEU A 213 3.56 1.37 -9.14
N THR A 214 2.39 1.59 -9.70
CA THR A 214 1.92 2.90 -10.13
C THR A 214 0.64 3.22 -9.39
N LYS A 215 0.54 4.41 -8.82
CA LYS A 215 -0.65 4.96 -8.18
C LYS A 215 -1.06 6.23 -8.91
N ILE A 216 -2.31 6.27 -9.35
CA ILE A 216 -2.92 7.39 -10.05
C ILE A 216 -4.10 7.88 -9.22
N VAL A 217 -4.09 9.17 -8.93
CA VAL A 217 -5.15 9.86 -8.19
C VAL A 217 -5.58 11.08 -9.02
N ALA A 218 -6.88 11.26 -9.21
CA ALA A 218 -7.37 12.39 -9.98
C ALA A 218 -6.96 13.71 -9.30
N GLY A 219 -6.24 14.57 -10.02
CA GLY A 219 -5.78 15.87 -9.50
C GLY A 219 -4.46 15.83 -8.71
N ALA A 220 -3.79 14.68 -8.59
CA ALA A 220 -2.47 14.58 -7.97
C ALA A 220 -1.38 14.17 -8.98
N PRO A 221 -0.10 14.47 -8.69
CA PRO A 221 1.03 13.94 -9.48
C PRO A 221 1.03 12.41 -9.52
N LEU A 222 1.54 11.86 -10.62
CA LEU A 222 1.74 10.42 -10.79
C LEU A 222 2.71 9.89 -9.73
N GLN A 223 2.31 8.83 -9.02
CA GLN A 223 3.21 8.12 -8.10
C GLN A 223 3.69 6.83 -8.77
N LEU A 224 5.01 6.69 -8.89
CA LEU A 224 5.65 5.54 -9.53
C LEU A 224 6.77 5.02 -8.64
N ASP A 225 6.66 3.76 -8.25
CA ASP A 225 7.64 3.02 -7.47
C ASP A 225 8.23 1.93 -8.36
N VAL A 226 9.55 1.92 -8.50
CA VAL A 226 10.29 0.88 -9.22
C VAL A 226 11.21 0.20 -8.23
N SER A 227 11.19 -1.13 -8.18
CA SER A 227 12.10 -1.90 -7.34
C SER A 227 12.77 -3.03 -8.11
N ALA A 228 13.96 -3.41 -7.65
CA ALA A 228 14.70 -4.56 -8.15
C ALA A 228 15.24 -5.35 -6.96
N ASN A 229 14.87 -6.63 -6.87
CA ASN A 229 15.26 -7.51 -5.77
C ASN A 229 16.06 -8.70 -6.30
N PHE A 230 17.27 -8.88 -5.80
CA PHE A 230 18.08 -10.08 -6.01
C PHE A 230 17.77 -11.10 -4.93
N ILE A 231 17.31 -12.28 -5.34
CA ILE A 231 16.95 -13.38 -4.46
C ILE A 231 18.02 -14.46 -4.62
N TYR A 232 18.81 -14.66 -3.57
CA TYR A 232 19.89 -15.64 -3.52
C TYR A 232 19.49 -16.87 -2.69
N ASN A 233 19.63 -18.05 -3.29
CA ASN A 233 19.28 -19.37 -2.74
C ASN A 233 17.87 -19.42 -2.16
N GLU A 234 16.95 -18.57 -2.63
CA GLU A 234 15.59 -18.44 -2.11
C GLU A 234 15.51 -18.14 -0.61
N LYS A 235 16.62 -17.70 -0.01
CA LYS A 235 16.76 -17.40 1.41
C LYS A 235 17.02 -15.94 1.67
N PHE A 236 17.90 -15.34 0.87
CA PHE A 236 18.34 -13.97 1.05
C PHE A 236 17.80 -13.12 -0.09
N THR A 237 17.19 -11.98 0.25
CA THR A 237 16.76 -10.98 -0.71
C THR A 237 17.52 -9.71 -0.42
N LEU A 238 18.14 -9.12 -1.44
CA LEU A 238 18.73 -7.79 -1.37
C LEU A 238 18.16 -6.98 -2.52
N GLY A 239 17.64 -5.80 -2.23
CA GLY A 239 16.98 -4.98 -3.24
C GLY A 239 17.23 -3.51 -3.08
N ALA A 240 16.91 -2.78 -4.14
CA ALA A 240 16.82 -1.35 -4.16
C ALA A 240 15.48 -0.95 -4.76
N ALA A 241 14.95 0.20 -4.32
CA ALA A 241 13.80 0.81 -4.95
C ALA A 241 14.01 2.31 -5.13
N TYR A 242 13.28 2.87 -6.07
CA TYR A 242 13.20 4.29 -6.33
C TYR A 242 11.73 4.66 -6.47
N ARG A 243 11.28 5.57 -5.59
CA ARG A 243 9.99 6.22 -5.70
C ARG A 243 10.19 7.57 -6.35
N LEU A 244 9.57 7.74 -7.51
CA LEU A 244 9.70 8.94 -8.34
C LEU A 244 9.42 10.20 -7.50
N ASP A 245 10.37 11.15 -7.56
CA ASP A 245 10.34 12.43 -6.85
C ASP A 245 10.15 12.35 -5.33
N ALA A 246 10.35 11.18 -4.72
CA ALA A 246 10.13 10.98 -3.28
C ALA A 246 11.34 10.40 -2.55
N ALA A 247 11.82 9.20 -2.92
CA ALA A 247 12.83 8.51 -2.11
C ALA A 247 13.63 7.44 -2.87
N TRP A 248 14.84 7.20 -2.39
CA TRP A 248 15.61 5.98 -2.66
C TRP A 248 15.46 5.01 -1.49
N SER A 249 15.34 3.73 -1.79
CA SER A 249 15.14 2.68 -0.79
C SER A 249 16.18 1.58 -0.92
N ALA A 250 16.65 1.11 0.23
CA ALA A 250 17.41 -0.14 0.35
C ALA A 250 16.51 -1.19 1.02
N LEU A 251 16.53 -2.41 0.50
CA LEU A 251 15.70 -3.52 0.98
C LEU A 251 16.57 -4.74 1.29
N ALA A 252 16.29 -5.41 2.39
CA ALA A 252 16.88 -6.68 2.75
C ALA A 252 15.79 -7.63 3.26
N GLY A 253 15.85 -8.89 2.86
CA GLY A 253 14.87 -9.91 3.24
C GLY A 253 15.53 -11.25 3.54
N PHE A 254 14.96 -11.97 4.49
CA PHE A 254 15.47 -13.23 5.00
C PHE A 254 14.30 -14.21 5.17
N ASN A 255 14.30 -15.29 4.39
CA ASN A 255 13.43 -16.45 4.62
C ASN A 255 14.13 -17.36 5.62
N ILE A 256 13.74 -17.29 6.89
CA ILE A 256 14.32 -18.08 8.00
C ILE A 256 14.06 -19.56 7.77
N ASP A 257 12.84 -19.88 7.35
CA ASP A 257 12.42 -21.20 6.88
C ASP A 257 11.37 -21.01 5.78
N ARG A 258 10.86 -22.11 5.20
CA ARG A 258 9.84 -22.08 4.14
C ARG A 258 8.55 -21.35 4.54
N GLY A 259 8.28 -21.24 5.84
CA GLY A 259 7.08 -20.60 6.37
C GLY A 259 7.30 -19.24 7.04
N ILE A 260 8.53 -18.74 7.17
CA ILE A 260 8.81 -17.49 7.90
C ILE A 260 9.74 -16.60 7.10
N MET A 261 9.29 -15.37 6.87
CA MET A 261 10.05 -14.36 6.18
C MET A 261 10.07 -13.06 6.99
N VAL A 262 11.24 -12.44 7.05
CA VAL A 262 11.47 -11.13 7.64
C VAL A 262 12.04 -10.22 6.56
N GLY A 263 11.48 -9.03 6.41
CA GLY A 263 11.98 -8.01 5.49
C GLY A 263 12.20 -6.69 6.22
N PHE A 264 13.25 -5.98 5.82
CA PHE A 264 13.61 -4.66 6.28
C PHE A 264 13.76 -3.74 5.08
N ALA A 265 13.25 -2.53 5.18
CA ALA A 265 13.54 -1.48 4.23
C ALA A 265 13.87 -0.17 4.94
N TYR A 266 14.77 0.58 4.32
CA TYR A 266 15.11 1.94 4.71
C TYR A 266 14.93 2.84 3.49
N ASP A 267 14.17 3.93 3.66
CA ASP A 267 14.01 4.96 2.66
C ASP A 267 14.75 6.21 3.08
N LYS A 268 15.45 6.80 2.12
CA LYS A 268 16.00 8.14 2.21
C LYS A 268 15.25 9.04 1.26
N GLU A 269 14.51 10.00 1.81
CA GLU A 269 13.77 10.96 1.03
C GLU A 269 14.71 11.92 0.29
N ILE A 270 14.38 12.23 -0.96
CA ILE A 270 15.09 13.20 -1.80
C ILE A 270 14.34 14.53 -1.92
N THR A 271 13.18 14.62 -1.26
CA THR A 271 12.37 15.83 -1.16
C THR A 271 13.05 16.88 -0.28
N GLU A 272 12.55 18.11 -0.29
CA GLU A 272 13.03 19.18 0.60
C GLU A 272 12.96 18.77 2.07
N LEU A 273 11.92 18.01 2.47
CA LEU A 273 11.77 17.46 3.81
C LEU A 273 12.89 16.46 4.16
N GLY A 274 13.29 15.62 3.20
CA GLY A 274 14.40 14.68 3.32
C GLY A 274 15.77 15.32 3.51
N ASN A 275 15.93 16.57 3.05
CA ASN A 275 17.19 17.33 3.18
C ASN A 275 17.29 18.12 4.49
N THR A 276 16.28 18.05 5.37
CA THR A 276 16.34 18.69 6.69
C THR A 276 17.13 17.84 7.68
N SER A 277 17.75 18.48 8.68
CA SER A 277 18.49 17.78 9.74
C SER A 277 17.60 17.02 10.74
N PHE A 278 16.28 17.08 10.57
CA PHE A 278 15.29 16.52 11.49
C PHE A 278 14.62 15.25 10.93
N ASN A 279 15.04 14.80 9.74
CA ASN A 279 14.55 13.57 9.12
C ASN A 279 15.70 12.56 8.96
N ASP A 280 15.66 11.51 9.77
CA ASP A 280 16.61 10.39 9.77
C ASP A 280 16.25 9.29 8.73
N GLY A 281 15.18 9.51 7.94
CA GLY A 281 14.64 8.60 6.94
C GLY A 281 13.42 7.82 7.43
N SER A 282 12.96 6.89 6.60
CA SER A 282 11.82 6.03 6.92
C SER A 282 12.26 4.57 7.07
N PHE A 283 11.72 3.87 8.06
CA PHE A 283 12.02 2.47 8.32
C PHE A 283 10.77 1.62 8.17
N GLU A 284 10.93 0.44 7.58
CA GLU A 284 9.86 -0.52 7.42
C GLU A 284 10.34 -1.92 7.75
N ILE A 285 9.54 -2.65 8.54
CA ILE A 285 9.73 -4.05 8.84
C ILE A 285 8.49 -4.83 8.43
N VAL A 286 8.69 -5.96 7.77
CA VAL A 286 7.64 -6.90 7.42
C VAL A 286 7.96 -8.28 7.96
N LEU A 287 6.95 -8.94 8.50
CA LEU A 287 6.99 -10.32 8.96
C LEU A 287 5.89 -11.07 8.24
N ARG A 288 6.23 -12.16 7.55
CA ARG A 288 5.26 -13.05 6.92
C ARG A 288 5.39 -14.46 7.49
N PHE A 289 4.25 -15.03 7.85
CA PHE A 289 4.12 -16.40 8.31
C PHE A 289 3.18 -17.18 7.39
N GLU A 290 3.63 -18.32 6.89
CA GLU A 290 2.86 -19.21 6.04
C GLU A 290 2.61 -20.53 6.78
N LEU A 291 1.33 -20.85 6.96
CA LEU A 291 0.85 -21.98 7.74
C LEU A 291 0.10 -22.97 6.84
N PHE A 292 0.11 -24.24 7.24
CA PHE A 292 -0.63 -25.35 6.62
C PHE A 292 -0.40 -25.51 5.11
N ASN A 293 0.73 -26.10 4.75
CA ASN A 293 1.15 -26.38 3.37
C ASN A 293 0.38 -27.57 2.74
N LYS A 294 -0.94 -27.66 2.93
CA LYS A 294 -1.74 -28.89 2.73
C LYS A 294 -2.07 -29.21 1.27
N TYR A 295 -1.73 -28.35 0.30
CA TYR A 295 -1.79 -28.73 -1.11
C TYR A 295 -0.51 -29.51 -1.47
N GLN A 296 -0.60 -30.84 -1.43
CA GLN A 296 0.43 -31.77 -1.89
C GLN A 296 0.60 -31.75 -3.41
N LYS A 297 1.15 -30.67 -3.96
CA LYS A 297 1.72 -30.69 -5.32
C LYS A 297 3.07 -29.99 -5.28
N LEU A 298 4.13 -30.71 -4.88
CA LEU A 298 5.56 -30.35 -5.08
C LEU A 298 5.75 -28.89 -5.51
N PHE A 299 5.60 -27.94 -4.57
CA PHE A 299 5.48 -26.53 -4.93
C PHE A 299 6.86 -25.97 -5.22
N SER A 300 7.09 -25.60 -6.48
CA SER A 300 8.06 -24.56 -6.84
C SER A 300 7.75 -23.31 -6.02
N PRO A 301 8.77 -22.60 -5.50
CA PRO A 301 8.55 -21.40 -4.71
C PRO A 301 7.72 -20.39 -5.50
N ARG A 302 6.53 -20.07 -4.99
CA ARG A 302 5.66 -19.05 -5.56
C ARG A 302 6.09 -17.68 -5.09
N TYR A 303 6.56 -16.87 -6.04
CA TYR A 303 6.98 -15.49 -5.80
C TYR A 303 5.81 -14.52 -5.65
N PHE A 304 4.60 -14.98 -5.98
CA PHE A 304 3.35 -14.24 -6.04
C PHE A 304 2.27 -15.09 -5.39
#